data_AF-A0A3C0STR6-F1
#
_entry.id   AF-A0A3C0STR6-F1
#
_cell.length_a   1.000
_cell.length_b   1.000
_cell.length_c   1.000
_cell.angle_alpha   90.00
_cell.angle_beta   90.00
_cell.angle_gamma   90.00
#
_symmetry.space_group_name_H-M   'P 1'
#
loop_
_entity.id
_entity.type
_entity.pdbx_description
1 polymer ?
#
loop_
_entity_poly.entity_id
_entity_poly.type
_entity_poly.pdbx_seq_one_letter_code
_entity_poly.pdbx_strand_id
1 'polypeptide(L)'
;MNKKVIALLSSVILTAGMLVGCGSKGMKDGTYKSEFDSFDNHGWKGQVEITVANGKITDTKFDYVNEAGDLKSKDANYQATMTSASGIGPVEFSTQYAKALVEKQDSEAVDTITGATTSGDDFKTLSKAAIQYANSGKTETAVVKAAK
;
A
#
# COMPACT_ATOMS: atom_id res chain seq x y z
N MET A 1 38.77 21.18 15.84
CA MET A 1 37.44 21.79 15.74
C MET A 1 36.58 20.95 14.81
N ASN A 2 35.70 20.17 15.44
CA ASN A 2 34.45 19.53 15.00
C ASN A 2 34.45 18.65 13.73
N LYS A 3 34.79 17.38 13.98
CA LYS A 3 34.41 16.20 13.22
C LYS A 3 32.89 15.99 13.31
N LYS A 4 32.20 15.82 12.18
CA LYS A 4 30.89 15.13 12.15
C LYS A 4 30.94 14.04 11.09
N VAL A 5 31.20 12.84 11.59
CA VAL A 5 30.95 11.57 10.93
C VAL A 5 29.44 11.38 10.91
N ILE A 6 28.83 11.26 9.73
CA ILE A 6 27.48 10.67 9.60
C ILE A 6 27.67 9.40 8.79
N ALA A 7 27.89 8.33 9.54
CA ALA A 7 27.65 6.97 9.10
C ALA A 7 26.18 6.68 9.37
N LEU A 8 25.40 6.35 8.35
CA LEU A 8 24.12 5.65 8.48
C LEU A 8 24.09 4.54 7.44
N LEU A 9 24.78 3.46 7.83
CA LEU A 9 24.49 2.05 7.63
C LEU A 9 23.52 1.68 6.50
N SER A 10 24.12 1.12 5.44
CA SER A 10 23.53 0.05 4.64
C SER A 10 22.99 -1.09 5.52
N SER A 11 22.12 -1.88 4.92
CA SER A 11 21.60 -3.19 5.35
C SER A 11 20.45 -3.19 6.36
N VAL A 12 19.22 -3.17 5.81
CA VAL A 12 18.21 -4.12 6.29
C VAL A 12 18.16 -5.27 5.30
N ILE A 13 18.45 -6.42 5.86
CA ILE A 13 18.63 -7.74 5.28
C ILE A 13 17.39 -8.14 4.49
N LEU A 14 17.58 -8.44 3.19
CA LEU A 14 16.64 -9.22 2.40
C LEU A 14 16.70 -10.66 2.92
N THR A 15 16.01 -10.96 4.02
CA THR A 15 15.83 -12.35 4.44
C THR A 15 14.93 -13.02 3.40
N ALA A 16 15.56 -13.67 2.42
CA ALA A 16 14.94 -14.71 1.62
C ALA A 16 14.63 -15.89 2.55
N GLY A 17 13.55 -15.77 3.32
CA GLY A 17 12.92 -16.89 3.99
C GLY A 17 12.31 -17.78 2.92
N MET A 18 13.00 -18.86 2.59
CA MET A 18 12.48 -19.95 1.79
C MET A 18 11.33 -20.59 2.57
N LEU A 19 10.11 -20.09 2.38
CA LEU A 19 8.92 -20.78 2.84
C LEU A 19 8.53 -21.78 1.76
N VAL A 20 8.87 -23.04 2.04
CA VAL A 20 8.34 -24.23 1.37
C VAL A 20 6.81 -24.18 1.54
N GLY A 21 6.14 -23.59 0.55
CA GLY A 21 4.69 -23.53 0.48
C GLY A 21 4.14 -24.92 0.16
N CYS A 22 3.84 -25.68 1.22
CA CYS A 22 3.11 -26.92 1.14
C CYS A 22 1.68 -26.63 0.63
N GLY A 23 1.46 -26.79 -0.68
CA GLY A 23 0.16 -27.12 -1.29
C GLY A 23 -1.11 -26.42 -0.82
N SER A 24 -1.10 -25.14 -0.41
CA SER A 24 -2.32 -24.41 -0.06
C SER A 24 -3.07 -23.97 -1.33
N LYS A 25 -4.37 -24.30 -1.42
CA LYS A 25 -5.32 -23.63 -2.32
C LYS A 25 -5.41 -22.16 -1.90
N GLY A 26 -4.94 -21.23 -2.73
CA GLY A 26 -5.01 -19.79 -2.46
C GLY A 26 -3.81 -19.01 -3.00
N MET A 27 -3.68 -17.77 -2.53
CA MET A 27 -2.51 -16.91 -2.81
C MET A 27 -1.22 -17.55 -2.26
N LYS A 28 -0.06 -17.17 -2.80
CA LYS A 28 1.23 -17.61 -2.24
C LYS A 28 1.52 -16.79 -0.99
N ASP A 29 1.93 -17.44 0.09
CA ASP A 29 2.31 -16.75 1.32
C ASP A 29 3.51 -15.81 1.08
N GLY A 30 3.51 -14.64 1.73
CA GLY A 30 4.53 -13.62 1.55
C GLY A 30 4.00 -12.20 1.66
N THR A 31 4.86 -11.22 1.39
CA THR A 31 4.49 -9.80 1.33
C THR A 31 4.58 -9.32 -0.11
N TYR A 32 3.53 -8.66 -0.59
CA TYR A 32 3.39 -8.22 -1.97
C TYR A 32 3.08 -6.74 -2.01
N LYS A 33 3.76 -6.02 -2.89
CA LYS A 33 3.68 -4.56 -2.97
C LYS A 33 3.24 -4.11 -4.35
N SER A 34 2.50 -3.04 -4.40
CA SER A 34 2.20 -2.30 -5.62
C SER A 34 2.28 -0.80 -5.36
N GLU A 35 2.70 -0.06 -6.39
CA GLU A 35 2.72 1.39 -6.37
C GLU A 35 2.42 1.95 -7.76
N PHE A 36 1.98 3.20 -7.82
CA PHE A 36 1.86 3.89 -9.10
C PHE A 36 3.22 4.26 -9.69
N ASP A 37 3.28 4.41 -11.01
CA ASP A 37 4.47 4.79 -11.77
C ASP A 37 4.80 6.29 -11.70
N SER A 38 3.85 7.12 -11.27
CA SER A 38 4.00 8.57 -11.16
C SER A 38 3.28 9.15 -9.96
N PHE A 39 3.75 10.31 -9.50
CA PHE A 39 3.04 11.16 -8.55
C PHE A 39 1.84 11.82 -9.22
N ASP A 40 0.77 12.04 -8.44
CA ASP A 40 -0.40 12.81 -8.84
C ASP A 40 -0.08 14.33 -8.91
N ASN A 41 -1.05 15.12 -9.33
CA ASN A 41 -0.92 16.58 -9.42
C ASN A 41 -0.72 17.28 -8.06
N HIS A 42 -0.87 16.56 -6.96
CA HIS A 42 -0.64 17.03 -5.60
C HIS A 42 0.71 16.54 -5.02
N GLY A 43 1.53 15.85 -5.82
CA GLY A 43 2.85 15.37 -5.41
C GLY A 43 2.81 14.06 -4.63
N TRP A 44 1.75 13.27 -4.76
CA TRP A 44 1.55 12.03 -4.00
C TRP A 44 1.46 10.80 -4.90
N LYS A 45 2.09 9.71 -4.48
CA LYS A 45 2.11 8.42 -5.19
C LYS A 45 1.48 7.34 -4.32
N GLY A 46 0.39 6.74 -4.78
CA GLY A 46 -0.29 5.67 -4.05
C GLY A 46 0.52 4.39 -3.99
N GLN A 47 0.46 3.69 -2.86
CA GLN A 47 1.10 2.40 -2.64
C GLN A 47 0.25 1.48 -1.75
N VAL A 48 0.29 0.17 -2.05
CA VAL A 48 -0.33 -0.88 -1.25
C VAL A 48 0.71 -1.95 -0.91
N GLU A 49 0.66 -2.43 0.33
CA GLU A 49 1.39 -3.63 0.78
C GLU A 49 0.36 -4.61 1.36
N ILE A 50 0.36 -5.86 0.89
CA ILE A 50 -0.44 -6.94 1.48
C ILE A 50 0.48 -8.01 2.06
N THR A 51 0.07 -8.59 3.18
CA THR A 51 0.68 -9.82 3.70
C THR A 51 -0.28 -10.98 3.51
N VAL A 52 0.21 -12.07 2.94
CA VAL A 52 -0.52 -13.31 2.73
C VAL A 52 0.05 -14.40 3.63
N ALA A 53 -0.82 -15.07 4.36
CA ALA A 53 -0.49 -16.26 5.13
C ALA A 53 -1.63 -17.29 5.02
N ASN A 54 -1.28 -18.56 4.91
CA ASN A 54 -2.23 -19.65 4.69
C ASN A 54 -3.15 -19.39 3.47
N GLY A 55 -2.60 -18.77 2.42
CA GLY A 55 -3.31 -18.47 1.17
C GLY A 55 -4.36 -17.37 1.25
N LYS A 56 -4.38 -16.56 2.32
CA LYS A 56 -5.30 -15.44 2.53
C LYS A 56 -4.55 -14.16 2.89
N ILE A 57 -5.11 -13.00 2.54
CA ILE A 57 -4.60 -11.71 2.98
C ILE A 57 -4.88 -11.57 4.48
N THR A 58 -3.84 -11.38 5.27
CA THR A 58 -3.93 -11.22 6.73
C THR A 58 -3.64 -9.80 7.21
N ASP A 59 -2.94 -9.01 6.39
CA ASP A 59 -2.66 -7.61 6.66
C ASP A 59 -2.65 -6.82 5.36
N THR A 60 -3.01 -5.55 5.44
CA THR A 60 -2.97 -4.61 4.30
C THR A 60 -2.56 -3.25 4.82
N LYS A 61 -1.71 -2.56 4.06
CA LYS A 61 -1.39 -1.15 4.25
C LYS A 61 -1.67 -0.42 2.96
N PHE A 62 -2.29 0.74 3.09
CA PHE A 62 -2.55 1.65 1.98
C PHE A 62 -2.17 3.05 2.41
N ASP A 63 -1.36 3.73 1.61
CA ASP A 63 -1.02 5.12 1.83
C ASP A 63 -0.58 5.75 0.52
N TYR A 64 -0.28 7.05 0.59
CA TYR A 64 0.42 7.76 -0.44
C TYR A 64 1.75 8.27 0.09
N VAL A 65 2.77 8.30 -0.77
CA VAL A 65 4.09 8.82 -0.44
C VAL A 65 4.42 10.03 -1.32
N ASN A 66 5.07 11.05 -0.77
CA ASN A 66 5.56 12.20 -1.55
C ASN A 66 7.01 11.98 -2.04
N GLU A 67 7.56 12.93 -2.80
CA GLU A 67 8.94 12.85 -3.30
C GLU A 67 10.00 12.80 -2.18
N ALA A 68 9.69 13.33 -0.99
CA ALA A 68 10.57 13.30 0.17
C ALA A 68 10.50 11.96 0.94
N GLY A 69 9.57 11.07 0.59
CA GLY A 69 9.34 9.81 1.29
C GLY A 69 8.36 9.92 2.47
N ASP A 70 7.73 11.08 2.69
CA ASP A 70 6.72 11.25 3.74
C ASP A 70 5.39 10.63 3.33
N LEU A 71 4.64 10.13 4.32
CA LEU A 71 3.33 9.51 4.12
C LEU A 71 2.20 10.55 4.24
N LYS A 72 1.22 10.49 3.34
CA LYS A 72 0.04 11.38 3.34
C LYS A 72 -0.77 11.22 4.61
N SER A 73 -0.87 10.01 5.16
CA SER A 73 -1.49 9.76 6.48
C SER A 73 -0.76 10.41 7.67
N LYS A 74 0.48 10.90 7.48
CA LYS A 74 1.27 11.59 8.51
C LYS A 74 1.30 13.10 8.31
N ASP A 75 0.75 13.61 7.22
CA ASP A 75 0.61 15.04 6.98
C ASP A 75 -0.64 15.58 7.69
N ALA A 76 -0.44 16.23 8.84
CA ALA A 76 -1.51 16.81 9.63
C ALA A 76 -2.28 17.92 8.89
N ASN A 77 -1.62 18.67 8.00
CA ASN A 77 -2.25 19.73 7.24
C ASN A 77 -3.15 19.16 6.13
N TYR A 78 -2.65 18.14 5.42
CA TYR A 78 -3.45 17.41 4.42
C TYR A 78 -4.65 16.74 5.08
N GLN A 79 -4.45 16.09 6.23
CA GLN A 79 -5.50 15.49 7.04
C GLN A 79 -6.59 16.51 7.38
N ALA A 80 -6.23 17.66 7.96
CA ALA A 80 -7.20 18.69 8.34
C ALA A 80 -7.95 19.27 7.13
N THR A 81 -7.23 19.53 6.04
CA THR A 81 -7.80 20.11 4.82
C THR A 81 -8.80 19.16 4.16
N MET A 82 -8.41 17.90 3.97
CA MET A 82 -9.25 16.91 3.30
C MET A 82 -10.49 16.56 4.14
N THR A 83 -10.33 16.35 5.45
CA THR A 83 -11.46 16.07 6.35
C THR A 83 -12.46 17.22 6.34
N SER A 84 -11.99 18.47 6.32
CA SER A 84 -12.87 19.65 6.26
C SER A 84 -13.62 19.76 4.93
N ALA A 85 -12.99 19.39 3.81
CA ALA A 85 -13.58 19.48 2.48
C ALA A 85 -14.50 18.31 2.13
N SER A 86 -14.19 17.10 2.61
CA SER A 86 -14.80 15.85 2.15
C SER A 86 -15.41 14.97 3.25
N GLY A 87 -15.22 15.35 4.52
CA GLY A 87 -15.72 14.61 5.68
C GLY A 87 -14.84 13.44 6.13
N ILE A 88 -13.78 13.12 5.39
CA ILE A 88 -12.85 12.04 5.71
C ILE A 88 -11.41 12.42 5.32
N GLY A 89 -10.42 11.97 6.09
CA GLY A 89 -9.02 12.23 5.83
C GLY A 89 -8.22 10.99 5.42
N PRO A 90 -6.95 11.17 5.01
CA PRO A 90 -6.02 10.09 4.70
C PRO A 90 -5.89 9.02 5.77
N VAL A 91 -5.84 9.39 7.05
CA VAL A 91 -5.71 8.41 8.13
C VAL A 91 -6.92 7.46 8.14
N GLU A 92 -8.13 8.00 8.03
CA GLU A 92 -9.36 7.24 8.11
C GLU A 92 -9.60 6.38 6.87
N PHE A 93 -9.44 6.93 5.66
CA PHE A 93 -9.68 6.13 4.46
C PHE A 93 -8.63 5.01 4.32
N SER A 94 -7.36 5.29 4.61
CA SER A 94 -6.28 4.28 4.51
C SER A 94 -6.55 3.10 5.42
N THR A 95 -6.96 3.37 6.66
CA THR A 95 -7.29 2.34 7.64
C THR A 95 -8.54 1.55 7.24
N GLN A 96 -9.58 2.23 6.77
CA GLN A 96 -10.84 1.59 6.39
C GLN A 96 -10.68 0.69 5.15
N TYR A 97 -9.97 1.15 4.13
CA TYR A 97 -9.70 0.34 2.93
C TYR A 97 -8.81 -0.87 3.23
N ALA A 98 -7.75 -0.68 4.01
CA ALA A 98 -6.89 -1.79 4.45
C ALA A 98 -7.69 -2.89 5.16
N LYS A 99 -8.53 -2.50 6.12
CA LYS A 99 -9.42 -3.43 6.83
C LYS A 99 -10.40 -4.11 5.87
N ALA A 100 -11.03 -3.33 4.97
CA ALA A 100 -12.00 -3.87 4.02
C ALA A 100 -11.38 -4.94 3.11
N LEU A 101 -10.14 -4.77 2.63
CA LEU A 101 -9.50 -5.78 1.79
C LEU A 101 -9.19 -7.07 2.55
N VAL A 102 -8.77 -6.97 3.81
CA VAL A 102 -8.58 -8.15 4.67
C VAL A 102 -9.91 -8.90 4.85
N GLU A 103 -11.03 -8.20 4.99
CA GLU A 103 -12.35 -8.83 5.13
C GLU A 103 -12.87 -9.42 3.81
N LYS A 104 -12.71 -8.69 2.71
CA LYS A 104 -13.29 -9.05 1.41
C LYS A 104 -12.44 -10.03 0.60
N GLN A 105 -11.12 -10.04 0.81
CA GLN A 105 -10.15 -10.84 0.05
C GLN A 105 -10.13 -10.59 -1.47
N ASP A 106 -10.88 -9.59 -1.94
CA ASP A 106 -11.04 -9.20 -3.33
C ASP A 106 -11.15 -7.69 -3.40
N SER A 107 -10.25 -7.06 -4.17
CA SER A 107 -10.23 -5.62 -4.37
C SER A 107 -11.50 -5.10 -5.05
N GLU A 108 -12.12 -5.88 -5.95
CA GLU A 108 -13.31 -5.42 -6.66
C GLU A 108 -14.55 -5.36 -5.76
N ALA A 109 -14.55 -6.14 -4.68
CA ALA A 109 -15.61 -6.20 -3.67
C ALA A 109 -15.46 -5.17 -2.54
N VAL A 110 -14.43 -4.33 -2.58
CA VAL A 110 -14.25 -3.20 -1.66
C VAL A 110 -15.05 -2.00 -2.19
N ASP A 111 -15.99 -1.53 -1.38
CA ASP A 111 -16.80 -0.36 -1.68
C ASP A 111 -15.98 0.93 -1.53
N THR A 112 -16.23 1.92 -2.38
CA THR A 112 -15.63 3.25 -2.23
C THR A 112 -16.27 4.01 -1.07
N ILE A 113 -15.48 4.80 -0.34
CA ILE A 113 -15.94 5.63 0.77
C ILE A 113 -16.29 7.02 0.24
N THR A 114 -17.46 7.53 0.60
CA THR A 114 -17.88 8.91 0.26
C THR A 114 -16.83 9.91 0.75
N GLY A 115 -16.43 10.84 -0.11
CA GLY A 115 -15.38 11.82 0.16
C GLY A 115 -13.96 11.33 -0.16
N ALA A 116 -13.78 10.03 -0.42
CA ALA A 116 -12.49 9.42 -0.79
C ALA A 116 -12.60 8.51 -2.02
N THR A 117 -13.52 8.78 -2.94
CA THR A 117 -13.79 7.94 -4.12
C THR A 117 -12.55 7.70 -4.97
N THR A 118 -11.78 8.75 -5.30
CA THR A 118 -10.52 8.62 -6.05
C THR A 118 -9.52 7.73 -5.30
N SER A 119 -9.38 7.91 -3.99
CA SER A 119 -8.53 7.04 -3.17
C SER A 119 -9.02 5.59 -3.15
N GLY A 120 -10.33 5.38 -3.25
CA GLY A 120 -10.93 4.06 -3.39
C GLY A 120 -10.57 3.39 -4.71
N ASP A 121 -10.70 4.10 -5.82
CA ASP A 121 -10.35 3.57 -7.15
C ASP A 121 -8.84 3.25 -7.24
N ASP A 122 -8.01 4.13 -6.68
CA ASP A 122 -6.57 3.91 -6.55
C ASP A 122 -6.26 2.65 -5.73
N PHE A 123 -6.89 2.53 -4.56
CA PHE A 123 -6.72 1.37 -3.68
C PHE A 123 -7.10 0.08 -4.41
N LYS A 124 -8.28 0.03 -5.03
CA LYS A 124 -8.73 -1.15 -5.78
C LYS A 124 -7.74 -1.55 -6.86
N THR A 125 -7.24 -0.58 -7.62
CA THR A 125 -6.29 -0.80 -8.71
C THR A 125 -4.97 -1.36 -8.21
N LEU A 126 -4.40 -0.75 -7.16
CA LEU A 126 -3.14 -1.19 -6.56
C LEU A 126 -3.29 -2.56 -5.87
N SER A 127 -4.35 -2.77 -5.09
CA SER A 127 -4.63 -4.04 -4.42
C SER A 127 -4.79 -5.18 -5.42
N LYS A 128 -5.45 -4.95 -6.55
CA LYS A 128 -5.57 -5.93 -7.64
C LYS A 128 -4.20 -6.37 -8.16
N ALA A 129 -3.28 -5.43 -8.37
CA ALA A 129 -1.92 -5.75 -8.81
C ALA A 129 -1.14 -6.55 -7.75
N ALA A 130 -1.24 -6.15 -6.47
CA ALA A 130 -0.60 -6.88 -5.38
C ALA A 130 -1.16 -8.31 -5.23
N ILE A 131 -2.48 -8.50 -5.37
CA ILE A 131 -3.14 -9.82 -5.37
C ILE A 131 -2.69 -10.67 -6.56
N GLN A 132 -2.54 -10.10 -7.75
CA GLN A 132 -2.02 -10.82 -8.92
C GLN A 132 -0.58 -11.32 -8.69
N TYR A 133 0.24 -10.50 -8.04
CA TYR A 133 1.60 -10.86 -7.66
C TYR A 133 1.60 -11.94 -6.57
N ALA A 134 0.70 -11.84 -5.59
CA ALA A 134 0.49 -12.88 -4.58
C ALA A 134 0.06 -14.21 -5.19
N ASN A 135 -0.83 -14.21 -6.18
CA ASN A 135 -1.23 -15.43 -6.90
C ASN A 135 -0.05 -16.05 -7.67
N SER A 136 0.87 -15.23 -8.15
CA SER A 136 2.03 -15.65 -8.96
C SER A 136 3.31 -15.87 -8.13
N GLY A 137 3.31 -15.53 -6.84
CA GLY A 137 4.50 -15.57 -5.99
C GLY A 137 5.60 -14.57 -6.37
N LYS A 138 5.25 -13.46 -7.02
CA LYS A 138 6.20 -12.41 -7.45
C LYS A 138 6.40 -11.40 -6.33
N THR A 139 7.58 -11.37 -5.73
CA THR A 139 7.85 -10.54 -4.54
C THR A 139 8.49 -9.18 -4.87
N GLU A 140 8.80 -8.92 -6.15
CA GLU A 140 9.13 -7.58 -6.62
C GLU A 140 7.92 -6.64 -6.53
N THR A 141 8.15 -5.33 -6.51
CA THR A 141 7.04 -4.35 -6.43
C THR A 141 6.36 -4.22 -7.78
N ALA A 142 5.04 -4.42 -7.81
CA ALA A 142 4.24 -4.21 -9.00
C ALA A 142 4.09 -2.70 -9.28
N VAL A 143 4.66 -2.24 -10.38
CA VAL A 143 4.49 -0.86 -10.84
C VAL A 143 3.25 -0.76 -11.72
N VAL A 144 2.31 0.08 -11.32
CA VAL A 144 1.00 0.26 -11.97
C VAL A 144 0.93 1.64 -12.61
N LYS A 145 0.38 1.73 -13.82
CA LYS A 145 0.20 3.03 -14.47
C LYS A 145 -0.88 3.85 -13.77
N ALA A 146 -0.55 5.06 -13.32
CA ALA A 146 -1.53 5.97 -12.75
C ALA A 146 -2.62 6.32 -13.76
N ALA A 147 -3.88 6.40 -13.30
CA ALA A 147 -4.95 6.99 -14.09
C ALA A 147 -4.67 8.50 -14.24
N LYS A 148 -4.70 9.00 -15.47
CA LYS A 148 -4.48 10.41 -15.78
C LYS A 148 -5.72 11.25 -15.49
#